data_AF-A0A074YW08-F1
#
_entry.id   AF-A0A074YW08-F1
#
_cell.length_a   1.000
_cell.length_b   1.000
_cell.length_c   1.000
_cell.angle_alpha   90.00
_cell.angle_beta   90.00
_cell.angle_gamma   90.00
#
_symmetry.space_group_name_H-M   'P 1'
#
loop_
_entity.id
_entity.type
_entity.pdbx_description
1 polymer ?
#
loop_
_entity_poly.entity_id
_entity_poly.type
_entity_poly.pdbx_seq_one_letter_code
_entity_poly.pdbx_strand_id
1 'polypeptide(L)'
;MTGYEEQTVADLRKELEKREIPSTGLNRKQQIIEKLEEDDAQKRQKKSKIGDDKDEVRGEKSTGSSGSKDDQQSVPSKRPAEDVESKDVKKTKIESSEDKPKEGKPRLTTPDIEFDYDRSKLRDPRLTPGRVRRPQYTDMEFPEDLKKKFETEYEIPKPEKPPGRLNAFQKNALYCEEAKMNPLAFSHDKQIMEGKGPDGSPTYDQAGFEIDYEK
;
A
#
# COMPACT_ATOMS: atom_id res chain seq x y z
N MET A 1 -33.37 -9.21 22.56
CA MET A 1 -32.67 -10.23 21.77
C MET A 1 -32.97 -9.93 20.32
N THR A 2 -31.96 -9.57 19.55
CA THR A 2 -32.03 -9.25 18.13
C THR A 2 -32.34 -10.54 17.37
N GLY A 3 -33.47 -10.61 16.65
CA GLY A 3 -33.95 -11.83 15.95
C GLY A 3 -33.17 -12.19 14.68
N TYR A 4 -31.89 -11.80 14.58
CA TYR A 4 -31.08 -11.97 13.37
C TYR A 4 -30.70 -13.44 13.09
N GLU A 5 -30.74 -14.29 14.11
CA GLU A 5 -30.46 -15.71 13.98
C GLU A 5 -31.50 -16.44 13.10
N GLU A 6 -32.76 -16.00 13.11
CA GLU A 6 -33.85 -16.60 12.34
C GLU A 6 -33.90 -16.15 10.88
N GLN A 7 -33.21 -15.04 10.55
CA GLN A 7 -33.23 -14.47 9.21
C GLN A 7 -32.31 -15.21 8.23
N THR A 8 -32.63 -15.13 6.93
CA THR A 8 -31.75 -15.65 5.87
C THR A 8 -30.57 -14.70 5.63
N VAL A 9 -29.48 -15.21 5.06
CA VAL A 9 -28.29 -14.38 4.72
C VAL A 9 -28.65 -13.27 3.73
N ALA A 10 -29.61 -13.52 2.84
CA ALA A 10 -30.08 -12.51 1.88
C ALA A 10 -30.81 -11.36 2.58
N ASP A 11 -31.63 -11.67 3.58
CA ASP A 11 -32.37 -10.66 4.34
C ASP A 11 -31.43 -9.82 5.21
N LEU A 12 -30.44 -10.46 5.85
CA LEU A 12 -29.41 -9.77 6.62
C LEU A 12 -28.56 -8.82 5.75
N ARG A 13 -28.26 -9.18 4.49
CA ARG A 13 -27.55 -8.29 3.55
C ARG A 13 -28.38 -7.10 3.12
N LYS A 14 -29.69 -7.29 2.90
CA LYS A 14 -30.61 -6.17 2.66
C LYS A 14 -30.68 -5.23 3.87
N GLU A 15 -30.58 -5.75 5.09
CA GLU A 15 -30.51 -4.92 6.29
C GLU A 15 -29.20 -4.13 6.39
N LEU A 16 -28.05 -4.73 6.05
CA LEU A 16 -26.78 -4.02 5.97
C LEU A 16 -26.85 -2.87 4.95
N GLU A 17 -27.41 -3.12 3.77
CA GLU A 17 -27.58 -2.12 2.72
C GLU A 17 -28.49 -0.97 3.15
N LYS A 18 -29.63 -1.29 3.79
CA LYS A 18 -30.55 -0.28 4.36
C LYS A 18 -29.90 0.60 5.43
N ARG A 19 -28.87 0.10 6.12
CA ARG A 19 -28.13 0.80 7.17
C ARG A 19 -26.83 1.43 6.67
N GLU A 20 -26.57 1.37 5.36
CA GLU A 20 -25.33 1.86 4.72
C GLU A 20 -24.05 1.19 5.28
N ILE A 21 -24.16 -0.04 5.79
CA ILE A 21 -23.03 -0.81 6.31
C ILE A 21 -22.43 -1.63 5.17
N PRO A 22 -21.13 -1.51 4.87
CA PRO A 22 -20.51 -2.27 3.79
C PRO A 22 -20.52 -3.76 4.12
N SER A 23 -21.02 -4.57 3.19
CA SER A 23 -21.04 -6.04 3.30
C SER A 23 -19.73 -6.71 2.83
N THR A 24 -18.72 -5.90 2.51
CA THR A 24 -17.43 -6.35 1.96
C THR A 24 -16.67 -7.21 2.97
N GLY A 25 -16.30 -8.43 2.58
CA GLY A 25 -15.51 -9.34 3.41
C GLY A 25 -16.31 -10.17 4.43
N LEU A 26 -17.64 -10.05 4.46
CA LEU A 26 -18.52 -10.85 5.34
C LEU A 26 -18.99 -12.13 4.63
N ASN A 27 -18.26 -13.22 4.85
CA ASN A 27 -18.50 -14.51 4.20
C ASN A 27 -19.40 -15.44 5.02
N ARG A 28 -19.41 -15.29 6.36
CA ARG A 28 -20.20 -16.15 7.26
C ARG A 28 -21.44 -15.40 7.76
N LYS A 29 -22.57 -16.11 7.91
CA LYS A 29 -23.82 -15.57 8.49
C LYS A 29 -23.56 -14.90 9.86
N GLN A 30 -22.76 -15.53 10.71
CA GLN A 30 -22.40 -15.00 12.03
C GLN A 30 -21.68 -13.64 11.95
N GLN A 31 -20.79 -13.43 10.98
CA GLN A 31 -20.08 -12.15 10.83
C GLN A 31 -21.04 -11.02 10.44
N ILE A 32 -22.06 -11.34 9.65
CA ILE A 32 -23.11 -10.38 9.25
C ILE A 32 -23.96 -10.01 10.47
N ILE A 33 -24.33 -11.00 11.28
CA ILE A 33 -25.10 -10.80 12.53
C ILE A 33 -24.30 -9.94 13.50
N GLU A 34 -23.04 -10.30 13.76
CA GLU A 34 -22.13 -9.55 14.65
C GLU A 34 -22.01 -8.09 14.22
N LYS A 35 -21.91 -7.83 12.92
CA LYS A 35 -21.83 -6.46 12.39
C LYS A 35 -23.12 -5.65 12.59
N LEU A 36 -24.28 -6.28 12.43
CA LEU A 36 -25.57 -5.64 12.68
C LEU A 36 -25.77 -5.34 14.17
N GLU A 37 -25.37 -6.26 15.04
CA GLU A 37 -25.44 -6.08 16.49
C GLU A 37 -24.47 -5.02 17.00
N GLU A 38 -23.27 -4.94 16.42
CA GLU A 38 -22.30 -3.89 16.72
C GLU A 38 -22.87 -2.50 16.38
N ASP A 39 -23.50 -2.34 15.21
CA ASP A 39 -24.14 -1.08 14.82
C ASP A 39 -25.31 -0.70 15.74
N ASP A 40 -26.12 -1.68 16.14
CA ASP A 40 -27.21 -1.47 17.10
C ASP A 40 -26.70 -1.08 18.49
N ALA A 41 -25.59 -1.68 18.94
CA ALA A 41 -24.92 -1.32 20.17
C ALA A 41 -24.34 0.10 20.10
N GLN A 42 -23.70 0.48 18.99
CA GLN A 42 -23.19 1.84 18.78
C GLN A 42 -24.32 2.88 18.77
N LYS A 43 -25.45 2.58 18.14
CA LYS A 43 -26.65 3.45 18.17
C LYS A 43 -27.21 3.61 19.57
N ARG A 44 -27.25 2.54 20.37
CA ARG A 44 -27.68 2.60 21.77
C ARG A 44 -26.75 3.47 22.61
N GLN A 45 -25.43 3.33 22.45
CA GLN A 45 -24.45 4.16 23.15
C GLN A 45 -24.51 5.64 22.74
N LYS A 46 -24.75 5.94 21.46
CA LYS A 46 -24.97 7.32 20.99
C LYS A 46 -26.27 7.90 21.57
N LYS A 47 -27.34 7.12 21.61
CA LYS A 47 -28.64 7.55 22.15
C LYS A 47 -28.61 7.80 23.67
N SER A 48 -27.83 7.03 24.44
CA SER A 48 -27.67 7.26 25.87
C SER A 48 -26.80 8.48 26.18
N LYS A 49 -25.87 8.86 25.30
CA LYS A 49 -25.03 10.06 25.45
C LYS A 49 -25.74 11.37 25.07
N ILE A 50 -26.86 11.30 24.34
CA ILE A 50 -27.68 12.44 23.91
C ILE A 50 -28.86 12.68 24.90
N GLY A 51 -28.94 11.88 25.98
CA GLY A 51 -30.08 11.88 26.91
C GLY A 51 -30.08 12.92 28.03
N ASP A 52 -29.01 13.71 28.21
CA ASP A 52 -28.89 14.65 29.34
C ASP A 52 -29.13 16.13 28.99
N ASP A 53 -29.45 16.47 27.74
CA ASP A 53 -29.90 17.82 27.39
C ASP A 53 -31.05 17.76 26.38
N LYS A 54 -32.28 17.88 26.89
CA LYS A 54 -33.43 18.28 26.08
C LYS A 54 -33.90 19.62 26.60
N ASP A 55 -33.81 20.64 25.75
CA ASP A 55 -34.94 21.54 25.51
C ASP A 55 -34.85 22.16 24.10
N GLU A 56 -36.03 22.20 23.46
CA GLU A 56 -36.49 22.94 22.27
C GLU A 56 -35.50 23.49 21.22
N VAL A 57 -35.75 23.22 19.93
CA VAL A 57 -36.54 24.10 19.05
C VAL A 57 -36.91 23.34 17.76
N ARG A 58 -38.17 23.53 17.36
CA ARG A 58 -38.84 23.04 16.15
C ARG A 58 -38.66 24.03 15.00
N GLY A 59 -38.53 23.51 13.77
CA GLY A 59 -38.70 24.26 12.51
C GLY A 59 -37.50 24.11 11.58
N GLU A 60 -37.58 24.08 10.25
CA GLU A 60 -38.66 24.01 9.27
C GLU A 60 -37.95 23.70 7.93
N LYS A 61 -38.67 23.14 6.95
CA LYS A 61 -38.15 22.88 5.59
C LYS A 61 -38.18 24.17 4.76
N SER A 62 -37.14 24.41 3.96
CA SER A 62 -37.20 25.07 2.63
C SER A 62 -35.81 25.01 1.98
N THR A 63 -35.57 24.19 0.96
CA THR A 63 -35.63 24.52 -0.49
C THR A 63 -34.73 25.67 -0.93
N GLY A 64 -33.71 25.34 -1.73
CA GLY A 64 -32.93 26.28 -2.53
C GLY A 64 -32.06 25.51 -3.53
N SER A 65 -32.49 25.45 -4.78
CA SER A 65 -31.82 24.81 -5.91
C SER A 65 -30.77 25.71 -6.55
N SER A 66 -29.68 25.12 -7.04
CA SER A 66 -29.00 25.41 -8.31
C SER A 66 -27.79 24.47 -8.37
N GLY A 67 -27.57 23.63 -9.37
CA GLY A 67 -27.93 23.75 -10.77
C GLY A 67 -26.68 24.11 -11.56
N SER A 68 -25.77 23.16 -11.76
CA SER A 68 -24.81 23.19 -12.88
C SER A 68 -24.58 21.76 -13.36
N LYS A 69 -24.93 21.58 -14.62
CA LYS A 69 -24.59 20.44 -15.48
C LYS A 69 -23.09 20.55 -15.78
N ASP A 70 -22.39 19.44 -15.93
CA ASP A 70 -21.82 19.09 -17.23
C ASP A 70 -21.12 17.71 -17.18
N ASP A 71 -21.63 16.89 -18.08
CA ASP A 71 -20.96 15.93 -18.95
C ASP A 71 -20.08 14.80 -18.41
N GLN A 72 -20.69 13.63 -18.58
CA GLN A 72 -20.15 12.31 -18.78
C GLN A 72 -18.94 12.32 -19.73
N GLN A 73 -17.83 11.71 -19.33
CA GLN A 73 -17.10 10.82 -20.24
C GLN A 73 -16.72 9.52 -19.51
N SER A 74 -17.27 8.46 -20.05
CA SER A 74 -17.07 7.06 -19.72
C SER A 74 -15.66 6.61 -20.09
N VAL A 75 -15.03 5.85 -19.19
CA VAL A 75 -13.81 5.08 -19.47
C VAL A 75 -14.22 3.67 -19.87
N PRO A 76 -13.96 3.21 -21.11
CA PRO A 76 -14.00 1.79 -21.41
C PRO A 76 -12.60 1.17 -21.38
N SER A 77 -12.53 0.14 -20.55
CA SER A 77 -11.58 -0.96 -20.53
C SER A 77 -11.30 -1.55 -21.92
N LYS A 78 -10.02 -1.79 -22.25
CA LYS A 78 -9.43 -3.08 -22.70
C LYS A 78 -8.16 -2.86 -23.53
N ARG A 79 -7.15 -3.69 -23.21
CA ARG A 79 -5.97 -3.95 -24.04
C ARG A 79 -6.38 -4.41 -25.45
N PRO A 80 -5.56 -4.08 -26.46
CA PRO A 80 -5.08 -5.10 -27.39
C PRO A 80 -3.58 -5.00 -27.65
N ALA A 81 -3.08 -6.05 -28.29
CA ALA A 81 -1.67 -6.37 -28.51
C ALA A 81 -1.20 -6.02 -29.93
N GLU A 82 0.15 -5.97 -30.06
CA GLU A 82 1.01 -6.09 -31.27
C GLU A 82 0.97 -4.90 -32.26
N ASP A 83 2.06 -4.42 -32.87
CA ASP A 83 3.06 -5.12 -33.69
C ASP A 83 4.42 -4.38 -33.71
N VAL A 84 5.53 -5.13 -33.81
CA VAL A 84 6.74 -4.68 -34.56
C VAL A 84 7.31 -5.85 -35.36
N GLU A 85 7.00 -5.80 -36.65
CA GLU A 85 7.88 -5.96 -37.81
C GLU A 85 8.32 -7.36 -38.29
N SER A 86 7.90 -7.56 -39.52
CA SER A 86 8.12 -8.62 -40.52
C SER A 86 9.57 -8.92 -40.87
N LYS A 87 9.82 -10.21 -41.16
CA LYS A 87 10.65 -10.62 -42.31
C LYS A 87 10.25 -12.00 -42.81
N ASP A 88 9.61 -12.01 -43.97
CA ASP A 88 9.34 -13.16 -44.81
C ASP A 88 10.63 -13.82 -45.33
N VAL A 89 10.72 -15.16 -45.21
CA VAL A 89 11.41 -15.97 -46.22
C VAL A 89 10.57 -17.22 -46.52
N LYS A 90 10.02 -17.22 -47.74
CA LYS A 90 9.36 -18.33 -48.44
C LYS A 90 10.17 -19.63 -48.37
N LYS A 91 9.47 -20.77 -48.26
CA LYS A 91 9.60 -21.89 -49.22
C LYS A 91 8.57 -23.02 -49.00
N THR A 92 7.66 -23.11 -49.99
CA THR A 92 7.23 -24.32 -50.72
C THR A 92 6.82 -25.57 -49.93
N LYS A 93 5.50 -25.81 -49.98
CA LYS A 93 4.84 -27.12 -49.86
C LYS A 93 5.34 -28.06 -50.97
N ILE A 94 5.90 -29.20 -50.59
CA ILE A 94 6.04 -30.38 -51.45
C ILE A 94 5.39 -31.53 -50.68
N GLU A 95 4.24 -31.99 -51.16
CA GLU A 95 3.68 -33.27 -50.77
C GLU A 95 4.44 -34.38 -51.51
N SER A 96 4.93 -35.37 -50.77
CA SER A 96 5.35 -36.65 -51.34
C SER A 96 5.15 -37.77 -50.32
N SER A 97 4.14 -38.59 -50.61
CA SER A 97 4.07 -40.05 -50.51
C SER A 97 4.81 -40.80 -49.40
N GLU A 98 4.03 -41.64 -48.72
CA GLU A 98 4.35 -42.90 -48.03
C GLU A 98 5.76 -43.49 -48.32
N ASP A 99 6.56 -43.71 -47.26
CA ASP A 99 7.14 -45.02 -46.92
C ASP A 99 8.24 -44.95 -45.83
N LYS A 100 8.12 -45.86 -44.86
CA LYS A 100 9.07 -46.35 -43.82
C LYS A 100 9.39 -45.48 -42.57
N PRO A 101 9.52 -46.12 -41.37
CA PRO A 101 9.91 -45.44 -40.15
C PRO A 101 11.39 -45.08 -40.23
N LYS A 102 11.68 -43.79 -40.38
CA LYS A 102 13.04 -43.26 -40.28
C LYS A 102 13.41 -43.19 -38.80
N GLU A 103 14.48 -43.87 -38.43
CA GLU A 103 15.19 -43.71 -37.16
C GLU A 103 15.40 -42.22 -36.91
N GLY A 104 14.62 -41.67 -35.97
CA GLY A 104 14.70 -40.27 -35.61
C GLY A 104 16.05 -39.98 -34.98
N LYS A 105 16.65 -38.84 -35.35
CA LYS A 105 17.76 -38.23 -34.59
C LYS A 105 17.45 -38.34 -33.10
N PRO A 106 18.41 -38.70 -32.23
CA PRO A 106 18.13 -38.78 -30.79
C PRO A 106 17.57 -37.43 -30.37
N ARG A 107 16.28 -37.40 -30.02
CA ARG A 107 15.72 -36.25 -29.32
C ARG A 107 16.54 -36.15 -28.04
N LEU A 108 16.98 -34.93 -27.72
CA LEU A 108 17.45 -34.61 -26.38
C LEU A 108 16.23 -34.81 -25.45
N THR A 109 15.94 -36.06 -25.10
CA THR A 109 15.23 -36.36 -23.87
C THR A 109 16.19 -35.83 -22.83
N THR A 110 15.94 -34.65 -22.30
CA THR A 110 16.52 -34.27 -21.01
C THR A 110 16.08 -35.39 -20.08
N PRO A 111 16.93 -36.38 -19.73
CA PRO A 111 16.54 -37.27 -18.66
C PRO A 111 16.27 -36.32 -17.50
N ASP A 112 15.07 -36.43 -16.95
CA ASP A 112 14.56 -35.48 -15.98
C ASP A 112 15.70 -35.14 -15.02
N ILE A 113 16.07 -33.86 -14.97
CA ILE A 113 16.88 -33.33 -13.87
C ILE A 113 15.94 -33.28 -12.65
N GLU A 114 15.29 -34.40 -12.38
CA GLU A 114 14.80 -34.79 -11.08
C GLU A 114 16.05 -35.11 -10.29
N PHE A 115 16.69 -34.03 -9.85
CA PHE A 115 17.69 -34.12 -8.82
C PHE A 115 16.93 -34.56 -7.58
N ASP A 116 16.91 -35.87 -7.32
CA ASP A 116 16.41 -36.46 -6.08
C ASP A 116 17.23 -35.89 -4.93
N TYR A 117 16.78 -34.72 -4.48
CA TYR A 117 17.45 -33.95 -3.46
C TYR A 117 17.21 -34.65 -2.14
N ASP A 118 18.10 -35.57 -1.83
CA ASP A 118 18.08 -36.32 -0.60
C ASP A 118 18.29 -35.38 0.58
N ARG A 119 17.17 -35.04 1.25
CA ARG A 119 17.14 -34.15 2.40
C ARG A 119 17.95 -34.69 3.59
N SER A 120 18.34 -35.96 3.58
CA SER A 120 19.25 -36.53 4.58
C SER A 120 20.72 -36.15 4.34
N LYS A 121 21.09 -35.78 3.10
CA LYS A 121 22.41 -35.22 2.75
C LYS A 121 22.48 -33.71 2.97
N LEU A 122 21.38 -33.09 3.39
CA LEU A 122 21.38 -31.70 3.83
C LEU A 122 22.30 -31.56 5.02
N ARG A 123 23.17 -30.55 5.01
CA ARG A 123 24.05 -30.24 6.15
C ARG A 123 23.23 -30.24 7.44
N ASP A 124 23.77 -30.93 8.45
CA ASP A 124 23.19 -31.08 9.78
C ASP A 124 22.62 -29.72 10.25
N PRO A 125 21.32 -29.63 10.60
CA PRO A 125 20.68 -28.35 10.94
C PRO A 125 21.25 -27.71 12.21
N ARG A 126 22.19 -28.38 12.89
CA ARG A 126 22.97 -27.81 13.97
C ARG A 126 23.70 -26.55 13.48
N LEU A 127 23.66 -25.50 14.31
CA LEU A 127 24.43 -24.28 14.09
C LEU A 127 25.87 -24.67 13.74
N THR A 128 26.39 -24.07 12.67
CA THR A 128 27.79 -24.25 12.25
C THR A 128 28.67 -24.13 13.49
N PRO A 129 29.43 -25.16 13.87
CA PRO A 129 30.18 -25.14 15.12
C PRO A 129 31.08 -23.90 15.17
N GLY A 130 30.92 -23.08 16.21
CA GLY A 130 31.58 -21.78 16.36
C GLY A 130 30.74 -20.55 15.97
N ARG A 131 29.58 -20.73 15.33
CA ARG A 131 28.68 -19.61 14.98
C ARG A 131 27.71 -19.33 16.12
N VAL A 132 28.08 -18.40 16.99
CA VAL A 132 27.21 -17.88 18.05
C VAL A 132 26.09 -17.04 17.41
N ARG A 133 24.83 -17.25 17.84
CA ARG A 133 23.70 -16.45 17.37
C ARG A 133 23.91 -15.00 17.81
N ARG A 134 23.72 -14.05 16.89
CA ARG A 134 23.76 -12.63 17.25
C ARG A 134 22.71 -12.35 18.33
N PRO A 135 23.03 -11.50 19.34
CA PRO A 135 22.04 -11.05 20.30
C PRO A 135 20.83 -10.48 19.57
N GLN A 136 19.64 -10.93 19.95
CA GLN A 136 18.39 -10.33 19.50
C GLN A 136 17.91 -9.49 20.67
N TYR A 137 18.04 -8.17 20.56
CA TYR A 137 17.55 -7.26 21.58
C TYR A 137 16.05 -7.06 21.39
N THR A 138 15.31 -7.11 22.48
CA THR A 138 13.96 -6.56 22.55
C THR A 138 14.04 -5.05 22.80
N ASP A 139 13.00 -4.28 22.48
CA ASP A 139 13.00 -2.81 22.66
C ASP A 139 13.33 -2.38 24.10
N MET A 140 12.98 -3.24 25.07
CA MET A 140 13.22 -3.04 26.51
C MET A 140 14.63 -3.43 26.96
N GLU A 141 15.30 -4.33 26.26
CA GLU A 141 16.65 -4.85 26.59
C GLU A 141 17.75 -4.22 25.73
N PHE A 142 17.42 -3.22 24.93
CA PHE A 142 18.37 -2.57 24.05
C PHE A 142 19.35 -1.69 24.86
N PRO A 143 20.66 -2.01 24.87
CA PRO A 143 21.64 -1.35 25.74
C PRO A 143 21.72 0.16 25.49
N GLU A 144 21.83 0.96 26.55
CA GLU A 144 21.89 2.43 26.45
C GLU A 144 23.07 2.92 25.61
N ASP A 145 24.21 2.25 25.69
CA ASP A 145 25.39 2.59 24.88
C ASP A 145 25.13 2.40 23.38
N LEU A 146 24.34 1.39 23.01
CA LEU A 146 23.92 1.18 21.64
C LEU A 146 22.88 2.22 21.23
N LYS A 147 21.87 2.52 22.08
CA LYS A 147 20.89 3.58 21.83
C LYS A 147 21.56 4.90 21.48
N LYS A 148 22.50 5.34 22.31
CA LYS A 148 23.25 6.58 22.08
C LYS A 148 24.00 6.57 20.75
N LYS A 149 24.68 5.47 20.42
CA LYS A 149 25.36 5.34 19.12
C LYS A 149 24.38 5.43 17.95
N PHE A 150 23.21 4.80 18.07
CA PHE A 150 22.16 4.90 17.06
C PHE A 150 21.65 6.33 16.89
N GLU A 151 21.34 7.00 18.00
CA GLU A 151 20.91 8.41 18.02
C GLU A 151 21.97 9.36 17.43
N THR A 152 23.26 9.09 17.65
CA THR A 152 24.34 9.97 17.16
C THR A 152 24.76 9.70 15.72
N GLU A 153 24.80 8.43 15.29
CA GLU A 153 25.39 8.05 14.00
C GLU A 153 24.36 7.79 12.91
N TYR A 154 23.14 7.37 13.28
CA TYR A 154 22.15 6.87 12.32
C TYR A 154 20.85 7.67 12.33
N GLU A 155 20.44 8.23 13.45
CA GLU A 155 19.25 9.06 13.50
C GLU A 155 19.50 10.43 12.88
N ILE A 156 18.54 10.85 12.05
CA ILE A 156 18.55 12.16 11.42
C ILE A 156 18.08 13.18 12.46
N PRO A 157 18.87 14.23 12.77
CA PRO A 157 18.50 15.25 13.72
C PRO A 157 17.17 15.91 13.34
N LYS A 158 16.25 16.03 14.30
CA LYS A 158 14.98 16.74 14.12
C LYS A 158 15.09 18.15 14.69
N PRO A 159 14.56 19.18 14.00
CA PRO A 159 14.55 20.53 14.54
C PRO A 159 13.68 20.61 15.80
N GLU A 160 14.11 21.44 16.76
CA GLU A 160 13.35 21.65 17.99
C GLU A 160 12.02 22.35 17.70
N LYS A 161 10.93 21.74 18.14
CA LYS A 161 9.59 22.29 17.95
C LYS A 161 9.29 23.33 19.04
N PRO A 162 8.89 24.57 18.67
CA PRO A 162 8.52 25.57 19.66
C PRO A 162 7.33 25.09 20.50
N PRO A 163 7.31 25.40 21.80
CA PRO A 163 6.20 25.03 22.66
C PRO A 163 4.92 25.76 22.24
N GLY A 164 3.78 25.06 22.30
CA GLY A 164 2.46 25.62 22.02
C GLY A 164 1.91 25.30 20.62
N ARG A 165 0.77 25.95 20.29
CA ARG A 165 0.10 25.74 19.00
C ARG A 165 0.78 26.60 17.94
N LEU A 166 1.39 25.94 16.96
CA LEU A 166 2.09 26.60 15.87
C LEU A 166 1.14 27.18 14.83
N ASN A 167 1.49 28.37 14.35
CA ASN A 167 0.87 28.99 13.18
C ASN A 167 1.28 28.25 11.90
N ALA A 168 0.51 28.40 10.82
CA ALA A 168 0.80 27.75 9.53
C ALA A 168 2.21 28.10 9.01
N PHE A 169 2.61 29.37 9.12
CA PHE A 169 3.94 29.82 8.75
C PHE A 169 5.06 29.10 9.54
N GLN A 170 4.89 28.97 10.85
CA GLN A 170 5.85 28.29 11.71
C GLN A 170 5.94 26.78 11.41
N LYS A 171 4.81 26.16 11.07
CA LYS A 171 4.79 24.75 10.63
C LYS A 171 5.55 24.56 9.33
N ASN A 172 5.36 25.45 8.36
CA ASN A 172 6.09 25.40 7.10
C ASN A 172 7.59 25.63 7.30
N ALA A 173 7.97 26.58 8.16
CA ALA A 173 9.38 26.81 8.49
C ALA A 173 10.04 25.55 9.10
N LEU A 174 9.39 24.92 10.09
CA LEU A 174 9.90 23.67 10.66
C LEU A 174 9.95 22.54 9.64
N TYR A 175 8.97 22.44 8.74
CA TYR A 175 8.97 21.45 7.68
C TYR A 175 10.14 21.65 6.71
N CYS A 176 10.41 22.90 6.32
CA CYS A 176 11.57 23.26 5.50
C CYS A 176 12.90 22.93 6.20
N GLU A 177 13.02 23.25 7.49
CA GLU A 177 14.21 22.92 8.28
C GLU A 177 14.40 21.40 8.43
N GLU A 178 13.34 20.66 8.72
CA GLU A 178 13.38 19.19 8.82
C GLU A 178 13.77 18.56 7.49
N ALA A 179 13.18 19.02 6.38
CA ALA A 179 13.52 18.56 5.04
C ALA A 179 14.99 18.89 4.69
N LYS A 180 15.51 20.05 5.11
CA LYS A 180 16.90 20.42 4.89
C LYS A 180 17.90 19.52 5.64
N MET A 181 17.53 19.02 6.83
CA MET A 181 18.40 18.11 7.61
C MET A 181 18.27 16.65 7.16
N ASN A 182 17.13 16.26 6.60
CA ASN A 182 16.82 14.89 6.24
C ASN A 182 17.07 14.59 4.74
N PRO A 183 18.15 13.87 4.37
CA PRO A 183 18.42 13.52 2.97
C PRO A 183 17.40 12.57 2.33
N LEU A 184 16.57 11.91 3.15
CA LEU A 184 15.50 11.03 2.67
C LEU A 184 14.19 11.81 2.43
N ALA A 185 14.12 13.09 2.82
CA ALA A 185 12.94 13.90 2.57
C ALA A 185 12.82 14.23 1.08
N PHE A 186 11.59 14.18 0.56
CA PHE A 186 11.29 14.44 -0.85
C PHE A 186 11.76 15.83 -1.33
N SER A 187 11.67 16.84 -0.47
CA SER A 187 12.05 18.22 -0.78
C SER A 187 13.47 18.59 -0.33
N HIS A 188 14.28 17.63 0.13
CA HIS A 188 15.63 17.90 0.64
C HIS A 188 16.48 18.68 -0.37
N ASP A 189 16.58 18.16 -1.58
CA ASP A 189 17.41 18.73 -2.64
C ASP A 189 16.90 20.12 -3.05
N LYS A 190 15.57 20.33 -3.04
CA LYS A 190 14.96 21.65 -3.26
C LYS A 190 15.36 22.64 -2.16
N GLN A 191 15.31 22.24 -0.89
CA GLN A 191 15.68 23.11 0.23
C GLN A 191 17.17 23.44 0.24
N ILE A 192 18.04 22.51 -0.18
CA ILE A 192 19.47 22.78 -0.38
C ILE A 192 19.67 23.83 -1.49
N MET A 193 18.99 23.65 -2.62
CA MET A 193 19.06 24.56 -3.76
C MET A 193 18.59 25.97 -3.35
N GLU A 194 17.43 26.10 -2.70
CA GLU A 194 16.91 27.38 -2.20
C GLU A 194 17.90 28.06 -1.23
N GLY A 195 18.57 27.27 -0.38
CA GLY A 195 19.58 27.77 0.55
C GLY A 195 20.87 28.26 -0.11
N LYS A 196 21.23 27.76 -1.30
CA LYS A 196 22.39 28.24 -2.07
C LYS A 196 22.08 29.54 -2.82
N GLY A 197 20.81 29.77 -3.15
CA GLY A 197 20.36 30.94 -3.94
C GLY A 197 20.56 30.77 -5.45
N PRO A 198 20.12 31.76 -6.25
CA PRO A 198 20.10 31.69 -7.71
C PRO A 198 21.50 31.65 -8.34
N ASP A 199 22.48 32.29 -7.70
CA ASP A 199 23.89 32.28 -8.14
C ASP A 199 24.68 31.09 -7.55
N GLY A 200 23.96 30.14 -6.92
CA GLY A 200 24.54 28.97 -6.28
C GLY A 200 25.02 27.90 -7.27
N SER A 201 25.80 26.94 -6.77
CA SER A 201 26.13 25.75 -7.55
C SER A 201 24.88 24.93 -7.89
N PRO A 202 24.80 24.29 -9.07
CA PRO A 202 23.74 23.34 -9.41
C PRO A 202 23.48 22.32 -8.30
N THR A 203 22.21 21.96 -8.13
CA THR A 203 21.78 20.91 -7.20
C THR A 203 20.99 19.88 -7.98
N TYR A 204 21.24 18.61 -7.73
CA TYR A 204 20.63 17.51 -8.47
C TYR A 204 19.68 16.75 -7.56
N ASP A 205 18.58 16.27 -8.13
CA ASP A 205 17.67 15.37 -7.42
C ASP A 205 18.24 13.95 -7.33
N GLN A 206 17.53 13.07 -6.63
CA GLN A 206 17.89 11.65 -6.49
C GLN A 206 17.96 10.89 -7.81
N ALA A 207 17.34 11.39 -8.88
CA ALA A 207 17.40 10.81 -10.23
C ALA A 207 18.54 11.38 -11.09
N GLY A 208 19.27 12.38 -10.58
CA GLY A 208 20.39 13.03 -11.25
C GLY A 208 19.99 14.18 -12.17
N PHE A 209 18.75 14.66 -12.10
CA PHE A 209 18.29 15.84 -12.83
C PHE A 209 18.62 17.11 -12.05
N GLU A 210 19.08 18.14 -12.76
CA GLU A 210 19.30 19.46 -12.17
C GLU A 210 17.96 20.08 -11.77
N ILE A 211 17.92 20.65 -10.57
CA ILE A 211 16.74 21.30 -10.03
C ILE A 211 16.80 22.78 -10.39
N ASP A 212 15.86 23.22 -11.23
CA ASP A 212 15.72 24.63 -11.61
C ASP A 212 15.31 25.50 -10.41
N TYR A 213 16.03 26.60 -10.18
CA TYR A 213 15.72 27.54 -9.09
C TYR A 213 14.36 28.23 -9.26
N GLU A 214 13.94 28.46 -10.51
CA GLU A 214 12.73 29.23 -10.83
C GLU A 214 11.42 28.40 -10.81
N LYS A 215 11.47 27.12 -10.42
CA LYS A 215 10.35 26.15 -10.51
C LYS A 215 9.56 25.91 -9.21
#